data_AF-A0A1W9LU44-F1
#
_entry.id   AF-A0A1W9LU44-F1
#
_cell.length_a   1.000
_cell.length_b   1.000
_cell.length_c   1.000
_cell.angle_alpha   90.00
_cell.angle_beta   90.00
_cell.angle_gamma   90.00
#
_symmetry.space_group_name_H-M   'P 1'
#
loop_
_entity.id
_entity.type
_entity.pdbx_description
1 polymer ?
#
loop_
_entity_poly.entity_id
_entity_poly.type
_entity_poly.pdbx_seq_one_letter_code
_entity_poly.pdbx_strand_id
1 'polypeptide(L)'
;MSALTVHDFLLDGGDLEGSIRRVRRFLANNLLVRYARVEIVPELCCHAGEPRFHERLNLAQAANRRALDDLCRELRQAGCRSLEDLTTLEQGYRSKLLHTMTHLLDGFFGIDSALYDLDEGCHQLTPSRQRRIAEQPDQCWLIRAQGSTPDGSGFEHFRGDHARDLPTGG
;
A
#
# COMPACT_ATOMS: atom_id res chain seq x y z
N MET A 1 13.98 9.94 -12.86
CA MET A 1 14.38 9.13 -11.68
C MET A 1 13.28 8.10 -11.48
N SER A 2 13.61 6.81 -11.37
CA SER A 2 12.59 5.79 -11.10
C SER A 2 12.04 6.01 -9.70
N ALA A 3 10.72 6.06 -9.54
CA ALA A 3 10.15 6.03 -8.20
C ALA A 3 10.34 4.63 -7.61
N LEU A 4 10.72 4.59 -6.34
CA LEU A 4 10.89 3.36 -5.58
C LEU A 4 9.69 3.21 -4.64
N THR A 5 8.88 2.20 -4.89
CA THR A 5 7.78 1.81 -3.99
C THR A 5 8.25 0.69 -3.09
N VAL A 6 7.93 0.77 -1.80
CA VAL A 6 8.42 -0.21 -0.82
C VAL A 6 7.23 -0.84 -0.12
N HIS A 7 7.21 -2.17 -0.09
CA HIS A 7 6.16 -2.98 0.53
C HIS A 7 6.73 -3.91 1.57
N ASP A 8 6.01 -4.07 2.68
CA ASP A 8 6.14 -5.20 3.59
C ASP A 8 4.95 -6.14 3.39
N PHE A 9 5.24 -7.37 3.00
CA PHE A 9 4.25 -8.44 2.90
C PHE A 9 4.26 -9.25 4.19
N LEU A 10 3.12 -9.30 4.88
CA LEU A 10 2.90 -10.15 6.04
C LEU A 10 2.25 -11.47 5.59
N LEU A 11 2.81 -12.59 6.01
CA LEU A 11 2.29 -13.92 5.68
C LEU A 11 2.79 -14.98 6.64
N ASP A 12 2.07 -16.10 6.67
CA ASP A 12 2.55 -17.33 7.29
C ASP A 12 3.57 -18.06 6.39
N GLY A 13 4.61 -18.63 6.99
CA GLY A 13 5.61 -19.40 6.26
C GLY A 13 6.54 -20.19 7.17
N GLY A 14 6.94 -21.38 6.72
CA GLY A 14 7.86 -22.24 7.48
C GLY A 14 9.32 -21.79 7.44
N ASP A 15 9.71 -21.05 6.40
CA ASP A 15 11.06 -20.51 6.23
C ASP A 15 11.04 -19.27 5.32
N LEU A 16 12.14 -18.51 5.36
CA LEU A 16 12.30 -17.27 4.59
C LEU A 16 12.18 -17.52 3.08
N GLU A 17 12.80 -18.58 2.56
CA GLU A 17 12.84 -18.82 1.12
C GLU A 17 11.45 -19.13 0.56
N GLY A 18 10.68 -19.95 1.28
CA GLY A 18 9.29 -20.25 1.02
C GLY A 18 8.43 -18.99 1.02
N SER A 19 8.57 -18.16 2.05
CA SER A 19 7.85 -16.88 2.16
C SER A 19 8.18 -15.94 0.98
N ILE A 20 9.45 -15.82 0.60
CA ILE A 20 9.89 -15.04 -0.57
C ILE A 20 9.26 -15.57 -1.87
N ARG A 21 9.24 -16.90 -2.07
CA ARG A 21 8.62 -17.50 -3.25
C ARG A 21 7.13 -17.19 -3.34
N ARG A 22 6.41 -17.19 -2.22
CA ARG A 22 4.98 -16.83 -2.17
C ARG A 22 4.75 -15.37 -2.58
N VAL A 23 5.54 -14.44 -2.05
CA VAL A 23 5.46 -13.01 -2.42
C VAL A 23 5.79 -12.80 -3.90
N ARG A 24 6.86 -13.42 -4.42
CA ARG A 24 7.19 -13.36 -5.85
C ARG A 24 6.06 -13.89 -6.72
N ARG A 25 5.46 -15.02 -6.34
CA ARG A 25 4.32 -15.60 -7.06
C ARG A 25 3.12 -14.67 -7.05
N PHE A 26 2.81 -14.06 -5.92
CA PHE A 26 1.72 -13.08 -5.82
C PHE A 26 1.96 -11.90 -6.76
N LEU A 27 3.14 -11.27 -6.69
CA LEU A 27 3.49 -10.12 -7.54
C LEU A 27 3.53 -10.48 -9.04
N ALA A 28 3.99 -11.68 -9.40
CA ALA A 28 4.01 -12.13 -10.79
C ALA A 28 2.61 -12.37 -11.38
N ASN A 29 1.63 -12.73 -10.53
CA ASN A 29 0.26 -13.01 -10.96
C ASN A 29 -0.69 -11.82 -10.74
N ASN A 30 -0.25 -10.77 -10.04
CA ASN A 30 -1.05 -9.57 -9.86
C ASN A 30 -1.06 -8.78 -11.18
N LEU A 31 -2.19 -8.75 -11.86
CA LEU A 31 -2.33 -8.07 -13.16
C LEU A 31 -2.43 -6.55 -13.04
N LEU A 32 -2.75 -6.04 -11.84
CA LEU A 32 -3.17 -4.67 -11.61
C LEU A 32 -2.01 -3.80 -11.13
N VAL A 33 -1.03 -4.39 -10.45
CA VAL A 33 0.24 -3.74 -10.10
C VAL A 33 1.37 -4.36 -10.89
N ARG A 34 1.94 -3.58 -11.82
CA ARG A 34 3.11 -4.00 -12.61
C ARG A 34 4.29 -3.08 -12.37
N TYR A 35 5.31 -3.63 -11.73
CA TYR A 35 6.62 -3.01 -11.65
C TYR A 35 7.47 -3.40 -12.85
N ALA A 36 8.31 -2.49 -13.33
CA ALA A 36 9.34 -2.85 -14.30
C ALA A 36 10.42 -3.72 -13.66
N ARG A 37 10.70 -3.49 -12.37
CA ARG A 37 11.56 -4.35 -11.57
C ARG A 37 11.00 -4.49 -10.16
N VAL A 38 11.04 -5.72 -9.65
CA VAL A 38 10.77 -6.04 -8.24
C VAL A 38 12.03 -6.66 -7.68
N GLU A 39 12.46 -6.15 -6.52
CA GLU A 39 13.54 -6.73 -5.74
C GLU A 39 13.02 -7.10 -4.36
N ILE A 40 13.25 -8.34 -3.94
CA ILE A 40 13.07 -8.75 -2.55
C ILE A 40 14.40 -8.53 -1.86
N VAL A 41 14.40 -7.92 -0.68
CA VAL A 41 15.62 -7.60 0.09
C VAL A 41 15.70 -8.53 1.30
N PRO A 42 16.37 -9.70 1.22
CA PRO A 42 16.34 -10.74 2.24
C PRO A 42 16.86 -10.24 3.60
N GLU A 43 17.85 -9.35 3.60
CA GLU A 43 18.47 -8.79 4.80
C GLU A 43 17.49 -7.94 5.61
N LEU A 44 16.43 -7.44 4.97
CA LEU A 44 15.37 -6.65 5.58
C LEU A 44 14.12 -7.49 5.88
N CYS A 45 14.10 -8.78 5.54
CA CYS A 45 13.03 -9.69 5.91
C CYS A 45 13.23 -10.17 7.35
N CYS A 46 12.14 -10.40 8.09
CA CYS A 46 12.20 -10.88 9.47
C CYS A 46 10.95 -11.68 9.85
N HIS A 47 11.08 -12.61 10.79
CA HIS A 47 9.93 -13.26 11.42
C HIS A 47 9.56 -12.59 12.75
N ALA A 48 8.37 -12.87 13.28
CA ALA A 48 7.85 -12.18 14.47
C ALA A 48 8.57 -12.52 15.78
N GLY A 49 9.42 -13.54 15.79
CA GLY A 49 10.33 -13.82 16.89
C GLY A 49 11.53 -12.85 16.96
N GLU A 50 11.78 -12.07 15.91
CA GLU A 50 12.89 -11.13 15.87
C GLU A 50 12.53 -9.75 16.46
N PRO A 51 13.43 -9.09 17.21
CA PRO A 51 13.17 -7.80 17.85
C PRO A 51 12.67 -6.69 16.89
N ARG A 52 13.18 -6.69 15.65
CA ARG A 52 12.87 -5.67 14.63
C ARG A 52 11.48 -5.81 13.99
N PHE A 53 10.81 -6.95 14.17
CA PHE A 53 9.56 -7.24 13.47
C PHE A 53 8.45 -6.26 13.84
N HIS A 54 8.21 -6.06 15.14
CA HIS A 54 7.11 -5.22 15.62
C HIS A 54 7.29 -3.75 15.26
N GLU A 55 8.52 -3.25 15.37
CA GLU A 55 8.85 -1.88 14.94
C GLU A 55 8.49 -1.68 13.47
N ARG A 56 8.94 -2.61 12.62
CA ARG A 56 8.72 -2.56 11.19
C ARG A 56 7.26 -2.70 10.80
N LEU A 57 6.54 -3.65 11.42
CA LEU A 57 5.10 -3.81 11.24
C LEU A 57 4.37 -2.51 11.56
N ASN A 58 4.68 -1.90 12.70
CA ASN A 58 4.04 -0.67 13.16
C ASN A 58 4.35 0.50 12.21
N LEU A 59 5.57 0.61 11.69
CA LEU A 59 5.96 1.62 10.71
C LEU A 59 5.18 1.48 9.39
N ALA A 60 5.06 0.26 8.88
CA ALA A 60 4.33 -0.02 7.64
C ALA A 60 2.81 0.21 7.80
N GLN A 61 2.22 -0.21 8.92
CA GLN A 61 0.83 0.13 9.25
C GLN A 61 0.59 1.63 9.36
N ALA A 62 1.51 2.34 10.02
CA ALA A 62 1.42 3.79 10.13
C ALA A 62 1.54 4.47 8.77
N ALA A 63 2.31 3.91 7.84
CA ALA A 63 2.39 4.41 6.47
C ALA A 63 1.06 4.26 5.71
N ASN A 64 0.39 3.09 5.81
CA ASN A 64 -0.95 2.91 5.23
C ASN A 64 -1.96 3.92 5.80
N ARG A 65 -1.96 4.14 7.13
CA ARG A 65 -2.84 5.12 7.77
C ARG A 65 -2.55 6.55 7.31
N ARG A 66 -1.27 6.93 7.23
CA ARG A 66 -0.88 8.26 6.73
C ARG A 66 -1.32 8.47 5.29
N ALA A 67 -1.17 7.47 4.42
CA ALA A 67 -1.63 7.55 3.03
C ALA A 67 -3.15 7.81 2.98
N LEU A 68 -3.96 7.08 3.77
CA LEU A 68 -5.39 7.32 3.89
C LEU A 68 -5.73 8.73 4.41
N ASP A 69 -5.03 9.20 5.45
CA ASP A 69 -5.22 10.54 6.01
C ASP A 69 -4.91 11.64 4.99
N ASP A 70 -3.85 11.45 4.20
CA ASP A 70 -3.43 12.38 3.16
C ASP A 70 -4.45 12.41 2.01
N LEU A 71 -4.91 11.25 1.53
CA LEU A 71 -5.98 11.15 0.53
C LEU A 71 -7.28 11.79 1.01
N CYS A 72 -7.65 11.58 2.28
CA CYS A 72 -8.83 12.22 2.87
C CYS A 72 -8.70 13.75 2.90
N ARG A 73 -7.51 14.26 3.26
CA ARG A 73 -7.23 15.70 3.28
C ARG A 73 -7.30 16.29 1.88
N GLU A 74 -6.73 15.60 0.91
CA GLU A 74 -6.71 15.98 -0.50
C GLU A 74 -8.14 15.99 -1.08
N LEU A 75 -8.94 14.96 -0.79
CA LEU A 75 -10.33 14.87 -1.21
C LEU A 75 -11.18 16.02 -0.64
N ARG A 76 -10.93 16.42 0.62
CA ARG A 76 -11.56 17.60 1.24
C ARG A 76 -11.13 18.90 0.60
N GLN A 77 -9.84 19.06 0.30
CA GLN A 77 -9.31 20.24 -0.39
C GLN A 77 -9.86 20.37 -1.81
N ALA A 78 -10.12 19.24 -2.47
CA ALA A 78 -10.77 19.17 -3.77
C ALA A 78 -12.30 19.43 -3.71
N GLY A 79 -12.86 19.68 -2.52
CA GLY A 79 -14.24 20.13 -2.34
C GLY A 79 -15.25 19.09 -1.90
N CYS A 80 -14.84 17.84 -1.60
CA CYS A 80 -15.73 16.82 -1.02
C CYS A 80 -15.68 16.91 0.51
N ARG A 81 -16.71 17.46 1.14
CA ARG A 81 -16.78 17.77 2.58
C ARG A 81 -17.65 16.80 3.37
N SER A 82 -18.61 16.14 2.73
CA SER A 82 -19.49 15.16 3.37
C SER A 82 -19.74 13.93 2.50
N LEU A 83 -20.46 12.94 3.04
CA LEU A 83 -20.81 11.72 2.30
C LEU A 83 -21.83 12.00 1.20
N GLU A 84 -22.68 13.01 1.38
CA GLU A 84 -23.68 13.42 0.39
C GLU A 84 -23.02 13.90 -0.91
N ASP A 85 -21.85 14.54 -0.82
CA ASP A 85 -21.09 15.01 -1.98
C ASP A 85 -20.71 13.86 -2.94
N LEU A 86 -20.60 12.62 -2.43
CA LEU A 86 -20.28 11.43 -3.23
C LEU A 86 -21.34 11.15 -4.31
N THR A 87 -22.60 11.56 -4.10
CA THR A 87 -23.70 11.34 -5.05
C THR A 87 -23.61 12.22 -6.30
N THR A 88 -22.83 13.30 -6.23
CA THR A 88 -22.62 14.27 -7.33
C THR A 88 -21.18 14.29 -7.83
N LEU A 89 -20.37 13.32 -7.38
CA LEU A 89 -18.97 13.24 -7.71
C LEU A 89 -18.78 12.91 -9.19
N GLU A 90 -18.27 13.87 -9.95
CA GLU A 90 -17.92 13.64 -11.35
C GLU A 90 -16.71 12.71 -11.47
N GLN A 91 -16.67 11.96 -12.57
CA GLN A 91 -15.51 11.15 -12.92
C GLN A 91 -14.30 12.05 -13.13
N GLY A 92 -13.19 11.73 -12.48
CA GLY A 92 -11.97 12.51 -12.59
C GLY A 92 -11.07 12.34 -11.39
N TYR A 93 -10.34 13.39 -11.05
CA TYR A 93 -9.38 13.37 -9.96
C TYR A 93 -10.00 13.00 -8.61
N ARG A 94 -11.13 13.60 -8.23
CA ARG A 94 -11.82 13.32 -6.95
C ARG A 94 -12.29 11.87 -6.84
N SER A 95 -12.87 11.32 -7.91
CA SER A 95 -13.29 9.91 -7.93
C SER A 95 -12.10 8.95 -7.88
N LYS A 96 -10.93 9.36 -8.41
CA LYS A 96 -9.69 8.59 -8.29
C LYS A 96 -9.13 8.59 -6.86
N LEU A 97 -9.15 9.73 -6.16
CA LEU A 97 -8.76 9.77 -4.75
C LEU A 97 -9.62 8.79 -3.92
N LEU A 98 -10.94 8.83 -4.12
CA LEU A 98 -11.85 7.90 -3.46
C LEU A 98 -11.54 6.44 -3.83
N HIS A 99 -11.28 6.16 -5.11
CA HIS A 99 -10.88 4.84 -5.57
C HIS A 99 -9.62 4.34 -4.85
N THR A 100 -8.54 5.12 -4.82
CA THR A 100 -7.30 4.74 -4.11
C THR A 100 -7.55 4.52 -2.62
N MET A 101 -8.38 5.37 -1.98
CA MET A 101 -8.78 5.14 -0.59
C MET A 101 -9.52 3.81 -0.41
N THR A 102 -10.44 3.46 -1.31
CA THR A 102 -11.15 2.19 -1.28
C THR A 102 -10.19 1.01 -1.35
N HIS A 103 -9.13 1.06 -2.16
CA HIS A 103 -8.14 -0.03 -2.25
C HIS A 103 -7.49 -0.35 -0.90
N LEU A 104 -7.12 0.71 -0.17
CA LEU A 104 -6.49 0.58 1.14
C LEU A 104 -7.47 0.11 2.23
N LEU A 105 -8.78 0.31 2.02
CA LEU A 105 -9.83 -0.06 2.98
C LEU A 105 -10.44 -1.43 2.69
N ASP A 106 -10.50 -1.85 1.42
CA ASP A 106 -11.14 -3.09 0.98
C ASP A 106 -10.17 -4.28 0.86
N GLY A 107 -8.86 -4.04 1.02
CA GLY A 107 -7.85 -5.09 0.96
C GLY A 107 -7.31 -5.35 -0.45
N PHE A 108 -7.56 -4.45 -1.39
CA PHE A 108 -6.99 -4.53 -2.72
C PHE A 108 -5.51 -4.09 -2.74
N PHE A 109 -4.61 -4.98 -3.14
CA PHE A 109 -3.19 -4.64 -3.25
C PHE A 109 -2.91 -3.66 -4.40
N GLY A 110 -2.45 -2.47 -4.04
CA GLY A 110 -2.03 -1.40 -4.95
C GLY A 110 -0.60 -0.92 -4.68
N ILE A 111 -0.09 -0.02 -5.52
CA ILE A 111 1.22 0.62 -5.33
C ILE A 111 1.31 1.39 -4.00
N ASP A 112 0.18 1.79 -3.42
CA ASP A 112 0.09 2.56 -2.19
C ASP A 112 0.14 1.70 -0.92
N SER A 113 0.26 0.38 -1.10
CA SER A 113 0.20 -0.59 0.00
C SER A 113 1.54 -0.72 0.71
N ALA A 114 1.82 0.07 1.75
CA ALA A 114 3.05 -0.08 2.51
C ALA A 114 3.11 -1.41 3.30
N LEU A 115 2.01 -1.79 3.95
CA LEU A 115 1.81 -3.13 4.53
C LEU A 115 0.69 -3.87 3.77
N TYR A 116 0.90 -5.14 3.46
CA TYR A 116 -0.14 -6.03 2.95
C TYR A 116 -0.04 -7.43 3.57
N ASP A 117 -1.11 -7.86 4.22
CA ASP A 117 -1.27 -9.25 4.64
C ASP A 117 -1.68 -10.10 3.44
N LEU A 118 -0.78 -10.98 3.02
CA LEU A 118 -0.94 -11.78 1.82
C LEU A 118 -1.95 -12.93 1.99
N ASP A 119 -2.09 -13.47 3.21
CA ASP A 119 -3.03 -14.58 3.45
C ASP A 119 -4.44 -14.06 3.73
N GLU A 120 -4.55 -12.94 4.43
CA GLU A 120 -5.83 -12.35 4.79
C GLU A 120 -6.32 -11.32 3.76
N GLY A 121 -5.44 -10.89 2.85
CA GLY A 121 -5.78 -9.98 1.76
C GLY A 121 -6.14 -8.59 2.25
N CYS A 122 -5.40 -8.02 3.21
CA CYS A 122 -5.75 -6.75 3.84
C CYS A 122 -4.55 -5.89 4.23
N HIS A 123 -4.76 -4.57 4.34
CA HIS A 123 -3.73 -3.58 4.70
C HIS A 123 -3.62 -3.32 6.20
N GLN A 124 -4.48 -3.96 6.98
CA GLN A 124 -4.61 -3.79 8.42
C GLN A 124 -4.41 -5.13 9.11
N LEU A 125 -3.96 -5.10 10.35
CA LEU A 125 -3.76 -6.31 11.14
C LEU A 125 -5.10 -6.74 11.73
N THR A 126 -5.60 -7.88 11.33
CA THR A 126 -6.86 -8.41 11.87
C THR A 126 -6.63 -9.04 13.25
N PRO A 127 -7.70 -9.29 14.02
CA PRO A 127 -7.61 -10.06 15.26
C PRO A 127 -7.12 -11.51 15.06
N SER A 128 -7.36 -12.13 13.90
CA SER A 128 -6.80 -13.46 13.61
C SER A 128 -5.30 -13.39 13.40
N ARG A 129 -4.81 -12.43 12.62
CA ARG A 129 -3.37 -12.25 12.42
C ARG A 129 -2.63 -11.87 13.70
N GLN A 130 -3.22 -11.02 14.54
CA GLN A 130 -2.66 -10.70 15.86
C GLN A 130 -2.46 -11.96 16.72
N ARG A 131 -3.46 -12.84 16.76
CA ARG A 131 -3.35 -14.12 17.47
C ARG A 131 -2.28 -15.01 16.86
N ARG A 132 -2.24 -15.12 15.53
CA ARG A 132 -1.22 -15.93 14.83
C ARG A 132 0.20 -15.46 15.14
N ILE A 133 0.44 -14.15 15.14
CA ILE A 133 1.74 -13.55 15.53
C ILE A 133 2.12 -13.92 16.96
N ALA A 134 1.16 -13.88 17.89
CA ALA A 134 1.40 -14.20 19.29
C ALA A 134 1.62 -15.71 19.54
N GLU A 135 0.88 -16.57 18.84
CA GLU A 135 0.90 -18.02 19.04
C GLU A 135 2.05 -18.70 18.30
N GLN A 136 2.41 -18.20 17.12
CA GLN A 136 3.38 -18.82 16.21
C GLN A 136 4.31 -17.76 15.59
N PRO A 137 5.10 -17.04 16.41
CA PRO A 137 5.88 -15.90 15.94
C PRO A 137 6.92 -16.28 14.88
N ASP A 138 7.51 -17.46 14.95
CA ASP A 138 8.51 -17.95 13.99
C ASP A 138 7.92 -18.35 12.64
N GLN A 139 6.59 -18.44 12.55
CA GLN A 139 5.88 -18.71 11.30
C GLN A 139 5.32 -17.45 10.66
N CYS A 140 5.35 -16.30 11.35
CA CYS A 140 4.86 -15.04 10.81
C CYS A 140 6.01 -14.24 10.23
N TRP A 141 6.02 -14.03 8.91
CA TRP A 141 7.09 -13.35 8.19
C TRP A 141 6.66 -11.98 7.69
N LEU A 142 7.56 -11.00 7.79
CA LEU A 142 7.55 -9.77 7.00
C LEU A 142 8.59 -9.86 5.89
N ILE A 143 8.13 -9.83 4.65
CA ILE A 143 8.97 -9.89 3.45
C ILE A 143 9.04 -8.52 2.80
N ARG A 144 10.27 -7.99 2.68
CA ARG A 144 10.50 -6.69 2.06
C ARG A 144 10.57 -6.81 0.55
N ALA A 145 9.71 -6.08 -0.13
CA ALA A 145 9.80 -5.88 -1.57
C ALA A 145 10.02 -4.40 -1.90
N GLN A 146 10.79 -4.17 -2.96
CA GLN A 146 11.00 -2.87 -3.57
C GLN A 146 10.61 -2.97 -5.05
N GLY A 147 9.58 -2.22 -5.42
CA GLY A 147 9.12 -2.09 -6.79
C GLY A 147 9.64 -0.80 -7.41
N SER A 148 10.02 -0.85 -8.68
CA SER A 148 10.39 0.34 -9.44
C SER A 148 9.70 0.38 -10.80
N THR A 149 9.28 1.57 -11.20
CA THR A 149 8.60 1.86 -12.47
C THR A 149 9.33 3.02 -13.18
N PRO A 150 9.64 2.87 -14.48
CA PRO A 150 10.37 3.89 -15.25
C PRO A 150 9.64 5.24 -15.32
N ASP A 151 8.31 5.22 -15.27
CA ASP A 151 7.46 6.42 -15.38
C ASP A 151 7.13 7.10 -14.03
N GLY A 152 7.78 6.69 -12.94
CA GLY A 152 7.43 7.16 -11.59
C GLY A 152 6.31 6.35 -10.93
N SER A 153 5.94 6.69 -9.69
CA SER A 153 5.04 5.90 -8.83
C SER A 153 3.60 5.98 -9.33
N GLY A 154 3.27 5.18 -10.35
CA GLY A 154 1.95 5.09 -10.94
C GLY A 154 1.36 6.44 -11.35
N PHE A 155 0.05 6.44 -11.62
CA PHE A 155 -0.69 7.63 -12.07
C PHE A 155 -0.68 8.82 -11.08
N GLU A 156 -0.15 8.65 -9.87
CA GLU A 156 -0.47 9.49 -8.71
C GLU A 156 0.47 10.69 -8.47
N HIS A 157 1.50 10.88 -9.31
CA HIS A 157 2.36 12.05 -9.24
C HIS A 157 2.04 13.16 -10.25
N PHE A 158 0.78 13.29 -10.69
CA PHE A 158 0.27 14.52 -11.31
C PHE A 158 0.10 15.65 -10.26
N ARG A 159 1.15 15.96 -9.51
CA ARG A 159 1.27 17.26 -8.84
C ARG A 159 1.79 18.25 -9.88
N GLY A 160 0.89 18.97 -10.56
CA GLY A 160 1.35 20.17 -11.26
C GLY A 160 0.47 20.85 -12.31
N ASP A 161 -0.42 20.16 -13.03
CA ASP A 161 -0.95 20.77 -14.28
C ASP A 161 -2.37 21.32 -14.24
N HIS A 162 -3.12 21.15 -13.14
CA HIS A 162 -4.47 21.74 -13.02
C HIS A 162 -4.51 23.13 -12.37
N ALA A 163 -3.36 23.73 -12.03
CA ALA A 163 -3.30 25.10 -11.53
C ALA A 163 -3.33 26.18 -12.64
N ARG A 164 -3.36 25.80 -13.93
CA ARG A 164 -3.31 26.74 -15.06
C ARG A 164 -4.66 27.16 -15.65
N ASP A 165 -5.77 26.59 -15.18
CA ASP A 165 -7.11 26.88 -15.72
C ASP A 165 -7.96 27.81 -14.82
N LEU A 166 -7.33 28.63 -13.98
CA LEU A 166 -8.03 29.76 -13.37
C LEU A 166 -7.98 30.96 -14.32
N PRO A 167 -9.13 31.50 -14.77
CA PRO A 167 -9.13 32.71 -15.57
C PRO A 167 -8.58 33.87 -14.72
N THR A 168 -7.49 34.47 -15.19
CA THR A 168 -7.09 35.80 -14.75
C THR A 168 -8.13 36.79 -15.27
N GLY A 169 -9.16 37.04 -14.46
CA GLY A 169 -10.09 38.15 -14.68
C GLY A 169 -9.35 39.47 -14.59
N GLY A 170 -9.50 40.30 -15.62
CA GLY A 170 -9.03 41.67 -15.68
C GLY A 170 -9.96 42.68 -15.02
#